data_AF-A0AA86SKK1-F1
#
_entry.id   AF-A0AA86SKK1-F1
#
_cell.length_a   1.000
_cell.length_b   1.000
_cell.length_c   1.000
_cell.angle_alpha   90.00
_cell.angle_beta   90.00
_cell.angle_gamma   90.00
#
_symmetry.space_group_name_H-M   'P 1'
#
loop_
_entity.id
_entity.type
_entity.pdbx_description
1 polymer ?
#
loop_
_entity_poly.entity_id
_entity_poly.type
_entity_poly.pdbx_seq_one_letter_code
_entity_poly.pdbx_strand_id
1 'polypeptide(L)'
;MAEAEAVSSISCSGHGKAFLDGLVLHGKPVCECNMCYGGNDCSQLLPDCMVDADSGDPTFLEPFWMKNAASSAIVVAGWHRMSYDFSDGSLISEELKAHIRKIHASVGNAITDGKYIIFGAGATHLLNAAVHALSSNNASSSPAKVVASIPYYPVYKEQTEFFKSEDYKFNGDTSMWKNDTSNSTFIELVTSPNNPDGDMKKAILQGQFVKTIHDLAYYWPHFTPITAPADEDLMIFTLSKLTGHAGSRFGWAIIKDEAVYKRMLTYMDFSTYGVSRETQLRVLKLLKVALSGNGRAMYEFGYNTMKNRWTKLSKVLSQSKTFSTQKLKPQYCSFSQQIRTPSPGTFPVQISAFASLKCDTSVLEDRSCYEVLEEANITGREGSLFGADNHHVRLSLVRSEDDFDLLLRQINKLVSVESHDKRVATTSTGLGQNYGSTVMECCGNISLNLRMELETLNYNGLYTITKNMCFYYKPCIYSSASQTPFTANSSVRTTKRFRRPYAPPGGFGDPVEASRKLRRDRRDHTAIPWLIRVSLEFVPTSAKFQVALYSIAK
;
A
#
# COMPACT_ATOMS: atom_id res chain seq x y z
N MET A 1 8.68 8.83 28.46
CA MET A 1 7.43 8.05 28.64
C MET A 1 6.26 8.97 28.95
N ALA A 2 6.36 9.84 29.97
CA ALA A 2 5.28 10.78 30.31
C ALA A 2 4.75 11.61 29.13
N GLU A 3 5.62 12.12 28.25
CA GLU A 3 5.20 12.88 27.06
C GLU A 3 4.38 12.02 26.07
N ALA A 4 4.85 10.79 25.79
CA ALA A 4 4.15 9.85 24.93
C ALA A 4 2.78 9.47 25.49
N GLU A 5 2.70 9.22 26.79
CA GLU A 5 1.44 8.95 27.49
C GLU A 5 0.50 10.16 27.41
N ALA A 6 1.01 11.37 27.67
CA ALA A 6 0.24 12.61 27.59
C ALA A 6 -0.36 12.81 26.20
N VAL A 7 0.43 12.65 25.14
CA VAL A 7 -0.05 12.77 23.76
C VAL A 7 -1.06 11.67 23.42
N SER A 8 -0.80 10.42 23.82
CA SER A 8 -1.75 9.32 23.58
C SER A 8 -3.07 9.46 24.35
N SER A 9 -3.09 10.28 25.40
CA SER A 9 -4.28 10.58 26.20
C SER A 9 -5.13 11.72 25.64
N ILE A 10 -4.67 12.42 24.60
CA ILE A 10 -5.46 13.46 23.93
C ILE A 10 -6.68 12.80 23.31
N SER A 11 -7.87 13.23 23.75
CA SER A 11 -9.14 12.74 23.22
C SER A 11 -9.39 13.30 21.83
N CYS A 12 -9.43 12.41 20.84
CA CYS A 12 -9.77 12.71 19.46
C CYS A 12 -11.07 11.99 19.03
N SER A 13 -12.00 11.87 19.99
CA SER A 13 -13.40 11.42 19.80
C SER A 13 -13.59 10.07 19.09
N GLY A 14 -12.57 9.20 19.11
CA GLY A 14 -12.59 7.91 18.42
C GLY A 14 -12.36 7.99 16.90
N HIS A 15 -12.34 9.20 16.35
CA HIS A 15 -12.23 9.50 14.92
C HIS A 15 -10.92 10.20 14.55
N GLY A 16 -9.90 10.07 15.39
CA GLY A 16 -8.60 10.69 15.21
C GLY A 16 -7.62 10.31 16.30
N LYS A 17 -6.42 10.90 16.25
CA LYS A 17 -5.28 10.61 17.14
C LYS A 17 -4.36 11.81 17.23
N ALA A 18 -3.56 11.91 18.27
CA ALA A 18 -2.43 12.83 18.32
C ALA A 18 -1.11 12.03 18.33
N PHE A 19 -0.08 12.60 17.70
CA PHE A 19 1.27 12.05 17.70
C PHE A 19 2.27 13.05 18.26
N LEU A 20 3.39 12.54 18.79
CA LEU A 20 4.41 13.38 19.44
C LEU A 20 5.01 14.41 18.46
N ASP A 21 5.14 14.01 17.20
CA ASP A 21 5.62 14.80 16.08
C ASP A 21 4.47 15.42 15.25
N GLY A 22 3.23 15.36 15.76
CA GLY A 22 2.07 16.00 15.14
C GLY A 22 2.17 17.53 15.18
N LEU A 23 1.35 18.20 14.35
CA LEU A 23 1.28 19.66 14.33
C LEU A 23 0.92 20.21 15.73
N VAL A 24 1.67 21.21 16.20
CA VAL A 24 1.48 21.79 17.54
C VAL A 24 0.70 23.10 17.46
N LEU A 25 -0.42 23.18 18.18
CA LEU A 25 -1.20 24.41 18.36
C LEU A 25 -1.33 24.71 19.86
N HIS A 26 -1.03 25.95 20.26
CA HIS A 26 -1.01 26.38 21.66
C HIS A 26 -0.18 25.46 22.59
N GLY A 27 0.95 24.95 22.08
CA GLY A 27 1.87 24.12 22.86
C GLY A 27 1.42 22.66 23.05
N LYS A 28 0.38 22.20 22.34
CA LYS A 28 -0.05 20.79 22.34
C LYS A 28 -0.19 20.25 20.92
N PRO A 29 0.17 18.98 20.65
CA PRO A 29 -0.16 18.33 19.40
C PRO A 29 -1.68 18.33 19.17
N VAL A 30 -2.11 18.61 17.94
CA VAL A 30 -3.52 18.56 17.54
C VAL A 30 -3.91 17.16 17.09
N CYS A 31 -5.22 16.88 17.08
CA CYS A 31 -5.72 15.63 16.53
C CYS A 31 -5.56 15.59 15.00
N GLU A 32 -4.98 14.51 14.51
CA GLU A 32 -5.04 14.06 13.13
C GLU A 32 -6.28 13.18 12.96
N CYS A 33 -7.25 13.67 12.18
CA CYS A 33 -8.54 13.04 12.03
C CYS A 33 -8.53 11.93 10.97
N ASN A 34 -9.36 10.91 11.20
CA ASN A 34 -9.76 9.96 10.17
C ASN A 34 -10.49 10.70 9.04
N MET A 35 -10.60 10.07 7.88
CA MET A 35 -11.19 10.72 6.72
C MET A 35 -12.62 11.18 6.99
N CYS A 36 -12.97 12.35 6.46
CA CYS A 36 -14.27 13.00 6.62
C CYS A 36 -14.59 13.46 8.05
N TYR A 37 -13.65 13.40 8.99
CA TYR A 37 -13.81 13.99 10.31
C TYR A 37 -12.96 15.25 10.47
N GLY A 38 -13.47 16.19 11.26
CA GLY A 38 -12.83 17.46 11.54
C GLY A 38 -13.22 18.03 12.90
N GLY A 39 -12.86 19.29 13.13
CA GLY A 39 -12.91 19.91 14.44
C GLY A 39 -11.65 19.59 15.28
N ASN A 40 -11.48 20.30 16.39
CA ASN A 40 -10.26 20.21 17.21
C ASN A 40 -10.03 18.82 17.83
N ASP A 41 -11.09 18.02 17.96
CA ASP A 41 -11.11 16.69 18.55
C ASP A 41 -11.61 15.62 17.57
N CYS A 42 -11.74 15.94 16.28
CA CYS A 42 -12.27 15.04 15.25
C CYS A 42 -13.73 14.57 15.44
N SER A 43 -14.53 15.24 16.28
CA SER A 43 -15.94 14.86 16.51
C SER A 43 -16.89 15.22 15.36
N GLN A 44 -16.47 16.10 14.43
CA GLN A 44 -17.37 16.66 13.43
C GLN A 44 -17.27 15.87 12.12
N LEU A 45 -18.32 15.15 11.75
CA LEU A 45 -18.42 14.57 10.40
C LEU A 45 -18.64 15.70 9.39
N LEU A 46 -17.74 15.81 8.42
CA LEU A 46 -17.76 16.83 7.38
C LEU A 46 -18.80 16.46 6.30
N PRO A 47 -19.71 17.38 5.91
CA PRO A 47 -20.66 17.15 4.84
C PRO A 47 -19.94 17.05 3.48
N ASP A 48 -20.55 16.32 2.53
CA ASP A 48 -20.09 16.20 1.14
C ASP A 48 -18.63 15.75 0.97
N CYS A 49 -18.10 15.02 1.96
CA CYS A 49 -16.76 14.47 1.90
C CYS A 49 -16.70 13.24 0.96
N MET A 50 -15.64 13.20 0.16
CA MET A 50 -15.31 12.10 -0.72
C MET A 50 -14.67 10.95 0.09
N VAL A 51 -15.22 9.74 -0.06
CA VAL A 51 -14.78 8.55 0.67
C VAL A 51 -13.60 7.90 -0.03
N ASP A 52 -12.45 7.80 0.65
CA ASP A 52 -11.26 7.12 0.14
C ASP A 52 -11.32 5.61 0.37
N ALA A 53 -11.61 4.89 -0.72
CA ALA A 53 -11.37 3.46 -0.82
C ALA A 53 -10.27 3.15 -1.84
N ASP A 54 -9.41 4.11 -2.13
CA ASP A 54 -8.30 3.97 -3.06
C ASP A 54 -7.07 3.36 -2.36
N SER A 55 -6.56 4.01 -1.30
CA SER A 55 -5.27 3.63 -0.71
C SER A 55 -5.33 2.27 0.00
N GLY A 56 -4.32 1.43 -0.23
CA GLY A 56 -4.13 0.17 0.50
C GLY A 56 -3.53 0.34 1.89
N ASP A 57 -3.82 1.44 2.58
CA ASP A 57 -3.27 1.75 3.90
C ASP A 57 -3.92 0.87 4.99
N PRO A 58 -3.16 -0.02 5.66
CA PRO A 58 -3.71 -1.08 6.50
C PRO A 58 -4.00 -0.63 7.95
N THR A 59 -4.66 0.51 8.12
CA THR A 59 -5.00 1.09 9.44
C THR A 59 -6.03 0.26 10.22
N PHE A 60 -6.71 -0.71 9.60
CA PHE A 60 -7.62 -1.63 10.31
C PHE A 60 -6.97 -2.44 11.44
N LEU A 61 -5.63 -2.60 11.44
CA LEU A 61 -4.88 -3.32 12.47
C LEU A 61 -4.54 -2.45 13.68
N GLU A 62 -4.72 -1.14 13.58
CA GLU A 62 -4.36 -0.23 14.65
C GLU A 62 -5.09 -0.49 15.99
N PRO A 63 -6.41 -0.80 16.04
CA PRO A 63 -7.07 -1.09 17.31
C PRO A 63 -6.43 -2.28 18.05
N PHE A 64 -5.86 -3.25 17.32
CA PHE A 64 -5.09 -4.34 17.93
C PHE A 64 -3.84 -3.82 18.63
N TRP A 65 -3.11 -2.89 18.01
CA TRP A 65 -1.89 -2.31 18.60
C TRP A 65 -2.19 -1.37 19.76
N MET A 66 -3.27 -0.58 19.69
CA MET A 66 -3.73 0.23 20.81
C MET A 66 -4.06 -0.63 22.03
N LYS A 67 -4.75 -1.76 21.82
CA LYS A 67 -5.02 -2.75 22.89
C LYS A 67 -3.74 -3.39 23.45
N ASN A 68 -2.66 -3.41 22.69
CA ASN A 68 -1.36 -3.96 23.06
C ASN A 68 -0.29 -2.86 23.26
N ALA A 69 -0.69 -1.64 23.64
CA ALA A 69 0.22 -0.49 23.70
C ALA A 69 1.43 -0.74 24.62
N ALA A 70 1.19 -1.22 25.85
CA ALA A 70 2.27 -1.47 26.81
C ALA A 70 3.27 -2.54 26.34
N SER A 71 2.78 -3.61 25.69
CA SER A 71 3.63 -4.71 25.23
C SER A 71 4.38 -4.38 23.93
N SER A 72 3.89 -3.41 23.15
CA SER A 72 4.47 -3.00 21.87
C SER A 72 5.28 -1.70 21.91
N ALA A 73 5.16 -0.90 22.98
CA ALA A 73 5.95 0.31 23.16
C ALA A 73 7.46 0.04 23.23
N ILE A 74 8.25 0.98 22.72
CA ILE A 74 9.71 1.00 22.83
C ILE A 74 10.19 2.33 23.38
N VAL A 75 11.24 2.30 24.19
CA VAL A 75 12.02 3.48 24.54
C VAL A 75 13.34 3.38 23.78
N VAL A 76 13.61 4.36 22.92
CA VAL A 76 14.86 4.43 22.15
C VAL A 76 15.79 5.39 22.88
N ALA A 77 16.88 4.86 23.44
CA ALA A 77 17.91 5.70 24.05
C ALA A 77 18.58 6.59 22.99
N GLY A 78 18.97 7.82 23.34
CA GLY A 78 19.55 8.77 22.37
C GLY A 78 20.88 8.30 21.73
N TRP A 79 21.55 7.33 22.33
CA TRP A 79 22.77 6.71 21.79
C TRP A 79 22.53 5.33 21.14
N HIS A 80 21.27 4.91 20.98
CA HIS A 80 20.94 3.61 20.44
C HIS A 80 21.46 3.48 19.00
N ARG A 81 22.45 2.60 18.80
CA ARG A 81 22.98 2.20 17.49
C ARG A 81 23.31 3.40 16.57
N MET A 82 24.03 4.40 17.09
CA MET A 82 24.52 5.54 16.29
C MET A 82 25.49 5.13 15.15
N SER A 83 26.10 3.95 15.24
CA SER A 83 26.97 3.42 14.18
C SER A 83 26.18 3.02 12.93
N TYR A 84 26.83 3.13 11.77
CA TYR A 84 26.30 2.59 10.51
C TYR A 84 26.06 1.08 10.57
N ASP A 85 26.99 0.36 11.22
CA ASP A 85 27.00 -1.10 11.24
C ASP A 85 26.70 -1.67 12.62
N PHE A 86 26.21 -2.91 12.64
CA PHE A 86 26.24 -3.76 13.82
C PHE A 86 27.69 -4.17 14.15
N SER A 87 27.93 -4.71 15.34
CA SER A 87 29.29 -5.06 15.80
C SER A 87 30.01 -6.08 14.94
N ASP A 88 29.27 -6.85 14.15
CA ASP A 88 29.78 -7.83 13.18
C ASP A 88 30.01 -7.25 11.77
N GLY A 89 29.81 -5.93 11.60
CA GLY A 89 29.90 -5.25 10.30
C GLY A 89 28.68 -5.42 9.41
N SER A 90 27.61 -6.06 9.89
CA SER A 90 26.37 -6.21 9.12
C SER A 90 25.47 -4.98 9.22
N LEU A 91 24.53 -4.85 8.29
CA LEU A 91 23.45 -3.85 8.31
C LEU A 91 22.12 -4.41 8.86
N ILE A 92 22.12 -5.67 9.27
CA ILE A 92 20.93 -6.48 9.54
C ILE A 92 20.97 -6.95 10.99
N SER A 93 19.92 -6.66 11.75
CA SER A 93 19.75 -7.21 13.10
C SER A 93 19.55 -8.73 13.04
N GLU A 94 20.52 -9.48 13.54
CA GLU A 94 20.44 -10.94 13.66
C GLU A 94 19.26 -11.40 14.53
N GLU A 95 18.96 -10.66 15.59
CA GLU A 95 17.78 -10.90 16.43
C GLU A 95 16.48 -10.73 15.64
N LEU A 96 16.37 -9.66 14.85
CA LEU A 96 15.19 -9.45 14.01
C LEU A 96 15.07 -10.55 12.95
N LYS A 97 16.19 -10.94 12.32
CA LYS A 97 16.24 -12.03 11.35
C LYS A 97 15.74 -13.35 11.96
N ALA A 98 16.15 -13.66 13.20
CA ALA A 98 15.66 -14.82 13.93
C ALA A 98 14.15 -14.75 14.21
N HIS A 99 13.62 -13.58 14.56
CA HIS A 99 12.18 -13.40 14.82
C HIS A 99 11.34 -13.46 13.54
N ILE A 100 11.86 -13.00 12.40
CA ILE A 100 11.22 -13.19 11.09
C ILE A 100 11.08 -14.68 10.77
N ARG A 101 12.12 -15.49 10.99
CA ARG A 101 12.03 -16.95 10.83
C ARG A 101 10.98 -17.56 11.75
N LYS A 102 10.95 -17.15 13.03
CA LYS A 102 9.94 -17.61 14.00
C LYS A 102 8.50 -17.25 13.57
N ILE A 103 8.29 -16.05 13.04
CA ILE A 103 6.97 -15.64 12.51
C ILE A 103 6.54 -16.58 11.38
N HIS A 104 7.41 -16.83 10.40
CA HIS A 104 7.09 -17.73 9.29
C HIS A 104 6.85 -19.17 9.75
N ALA A 105 7.66 -19.68 10.67
CA ALA A 105 7.47 -21.01 11.25
C ALA A 105 6.14 -21.11 12.04
N SER A 106 5.78 -20.08 12.80
CA SER A 106 4.53 -20.04 13.57
C SER A 106 3.29 -19.98 12.67
N VAL A 107 3.38 -19.31 11.52
CA VAL A 107 2.26 -19.19 10.57
C VAL A 107 2.21 -20.38 9.60
N GLY A 108 3.36 -20.95 9.26
CA GLY A 108 3.50 -21.99 8.24
C GLY A 108 3.34 -21.48 6.81
N ASN A 109 3.57 -20.18 6.55
CA ASN A 109 3.36 -19.57 5.24
C ASN A 109 4.60 -19.53 4.33
N ALA A 110 5.81 -19.76 4.84
CA ALA A 110 7.02 -19.76 4.02
C ALA A 110 8.12 -20.66 4.59
N ILE A 111 8.87 -21.30 3.69
CA ILE A 111 10.12 -22.00 4.04
C ILE A 111 11.26 -20.99 4.13
N THR A 112 11.88 -20.89 5.31
CA THR A 112 13.01 -19.98 5.56
C THR A 112 14.33 -20.68 5.83
N ASP A 113 14.28 -21.99 6.09
CA ASP A 113 15.47 -22.79 6.38
C ASP A 113 16.33 -22.95 5.12
N GLY A 114 17.65 -22.87 5.31
CA GLY A 114 18.60 -22.90 4.19
C GLY A 114 18.58 -21.68 3.27
N LYS A 115 17.79 -20.63 3.59
CA LYS A 115 17.67 -19.41 2.78
C LYS A 115 18.24 -18.18 3.49
N TYR A 116 18.70 -17.24 2.68
CA TYR A 116 19.19 -15.93 3.10
C TYR A 116 18.03 -14.97 3.32
N ILE A 117 18.22 -13.99 4.22
CA ILE A 117 17.25 -12.93 4.48
C ILE A 117 17.95 -11.58 4.37
N ILE A 118 17.36 -10.65 3.62
CA ILE A 118 17.75 -9.24 3.57
C ILE A 118 16.59 -8.35 3.99
N PHE A 119 16.90 -7.14 4.44
CA PHE A 119 15.92 -6.11 4.76
C PHE A 119 15.94 -5.00 3.71
N GLY A 120 14.78 -4.40 3.47
CA GLY A 120 14.66 -3.22 2.64
C GLY A 120 13.68 -2.22 3.22
N ALA A 121 13.73 -1.00 2.70
CA ALA A 121 12.87 0.13 3.06
C ALA A 121 11.44 -0.07 2.53
N GLY A 122 10.78 -1.13 2.99
CA GLY A 122 9.56 -1.69 2.45
C GLY A 122 9.81 -2.65 1.29
N ALA A 123 8.77 -3.43 0.94
CA ALA A 123 8.81 -4.31 -0.24
C ALA A 123 9.08 -3.55 -1.54
N THR A 124 8.64 -2.29 -1.65
CA THR A 124 8.94 -1.40 -2.79
C THR A 124 10.44 -1.32 -3.07
N HIS A 125 11.28 -1.18 -2.03
CA HIS A 125 12.73 -1.14 -2.22
C HIS A 125 13.28 -2.51 -2.66
N LEU A 126 12.78 -3.59 -2.07
CA LEU A 126 13.21 -4.95 -2.37
C LEU A 126 12.83 -5.41 -3.79
N LEU A 127 11.67 -4.98 -4.30
CA LEU A 127 11.22 -5.29 -5.65
C LEU A 127 12.22 -4.78 -6.69
N ASN A 128 12.61 -3.50 -6.61
CA ASN A 128 13.60 -2.96 -7.54
C ASN A 128 14.98 -3.62 -7.36
N ALA A 129 15.41 -3.85 -6.11
CA ALA A 129 16.67 -4.54 -5.84
C ALA A 129 16.69 -5.96 -6.44
N ALA A 130 15.56 -6.66 -6.39
CA ALA A 130 15.41 -8.00 -6.95
C ALA A 130 15.46 -7.97 -8.47
N VAL A 131 14.72 -7.05 -9.10
CA VAL A 131 14.79 -6.84 -10.56
C VAL A 131 16.23 -6.54 -10.98
N HIS A 132 16.87 -5.55 -10.36
CA HIS A 132 18.26 -5.21 -10.63
C HIS A 132 19.21 -6.42 -10.49
N ALA A 133 19.12 -7.14 -9.37
CA ALA A 133 19.98 -8.30 -9.10
C ALA A 133 19.74 -9.48 -10.06
N LEU A 134 18.55 -9.62 -10.64
CA LEU A 134 18.21 -10.68 -11.59
C LEU A 134 18.51 -10.29 -13.04
N SER A 135 18.60 -8.99 -13.35
CA SER A 135 18.96 -8.48 -14.67
C SER A 135 20.46 -8.57 -14.96
N SER A 136 21.30 -8.56 -13.93
CA SER A 136 22.77 -8.66 -14.06
C SER A 136 23.24 -10.05 -14.48
N ASN A 137 23.04 -10.41 -15.74
CA ASN A 137 23.71 -11.54 -16.39
C ASN A 137 24.47 -11.02 -17.61
N ASN A 138 25.81 -11.01 -17.53
CA ASN A 138 26.76 -10.58 -18.57
C ASN A 138 26.67 -11.34 -19.92
N ALA A 139 25.71 -12.26 -20.07
CA ALA A 139 25.58 -13.14 -21.22
C ALA A 139 24.57 -12.66 -22.27
N SER A 140 23.68 -11.71 -21.96
CA SER A 140 22.68 -11.20 -22.90
C SER A 140 23.02 -9.78 -23.34
N SER A 141 23.03 -9.55 -24.66
CA SER A 141 23.17 -8.21 -25.24
C SER A 141 21.88 -7.38 -25.18
N SER A 142 20.80 -7.93 -24.59
CA SER A 142 19.49 -7.30 -24.51
C SER A 142 19.03 -7.16 -23.05
N PRO A 143 18.29 -6.09 -22.72
CA PRO A 143 17.72 -5.91 -21.38
C PRO A 143 16.82 -7.08 -20.99
N ALA A 144 16.82 -7.44 -19.70
CA ALA A 144 15.88 -8.40 -19.16
C ALA A 144 14.43 -7.88 -19.29
N LYS A 145 13.53 -8.77 -19.71
CA LYS A 145 12.10 -8.48 -19.86
C LYS A 145 11.38 -8.71 -18.54
N VAL A 146 11.00 -7.63 -17.87
CA VAL A 146 10.21 -7.67 -16.63
C VAL A 146 8.73 -7.76 -17.00
N VAL A 147 8.03 -8.77 -16.49
CA VAL A 147 6.64 -9.06 -16.87
C VAL A 147 5.79 -9.39 -15.65
N ALA A 148 4.49 -9.13 -15.72
CA ALA A 148 3.54 -9.49 -14.66
C ALA A 148 2.19 -9.88 -15.26
N SER A 149 1.54 -10.90 -14.70
CA SER A 149 0.25 -11.40 -15.23
C SER A 149 -0.88 -10.44 -14.90
N ILE A 150 -1.65 -9.99 -15.88
CA ILE A 150 -2.81 -9.10 -15.67
C ILE A 150 -3.93 -9.82 -14.90
N PRO A 151 -4.64 -9.14 -13.96
CA PRO A 151 -4.32 -7.81 -13.44
C PRO A 151 -3.14 -7.86 -12.44
N TYR A 152 -2.24 -6.87 -12.49
CA TYR A 152 -1.04 -6.82 -11.65
C TYR A 152 -0.92 -5.50 -10.88
N TYR A 153 -0.10 -5.49 -9.81
CA TYR A 153 0.14 -4.28 -9.03
C TYR A 153 0.82 -3.18 -9.88
N PRO A 154 0.21 -1.98 -10.05
CA PRO A 154 0.69 -0.98 -11.02
C PRO A 154 2.13 -0.52 -10.81
N VAL A 155 2.59 -0.51 -9.54
CA VAL A 155 3.96 -0.12 -9.19
C VAL A 155 5.01 -1.00 -9.86
N TYR A 156 4.71 -2.22 -10.28
CA TYR A 156 5.65 -3.02 -11.06
C TYR A 156 6.06 -2.34 -12.37
N LYS A 157 5.09 -1.79 -13.10
CA LYS A 157 5.36 -1.02 -14.31
C LYS A 157 6.02 0.32 -13.95
N GLU A 158 5.36 1.09 -13.09
CA GLU A 158 5.79 2.45 -12.74
C GLU A 158 7.22 2.48 -12.22
N GLN A 159 7.56 1.57 -11.29
CA GLN A 159 8.89 1.49 -10.70
C GLN A 159 9.93 1.04 -11.72
N THR A 160 9.64 0.00 -12.50
CA THR A 160 10.60 -0.53 -13.50
C THR A 160 10.94 0.54 -14.54
N GLU A 161 9.95 1.33 -14.98
CA GLU A 161 10.13 2.41 -15.94
C GLU A 161 10.76 3.67 -15.33
N PHE A 162 10.48 3.97 -14.06
CA PHE A 162 11.00 5.14 -13.35
C PHE A 162 12.53 5.19 -13.32
N PHE A 163 13.20 4.05 -13.09
CA PHE A 163 14.66 3.98 -12.97
C PHE A 163 15.41 4.11 -14.30
N LYS A 164 14.73 4.02 -15.45
CA LYS A 164 15.33 4.15 -16.80
C LYS A 164 16.62 3.35 -16.99
N SER A 165 16.65 2.13 -16.42
CA SER A 165 17.82 1.24 -16.53
C SER A 165 17.99 0.73 -17.96
N GLU A 166 19.24 0.51 -18.37
CA GLU A 166 19.57 -0.19 -19.62
C GLU A 166 19.55 -1.72 -19.46
N ASP A 167 19.56 -2.22 -18.22
CA ASP A 167 19.65 -3.65 -17.92
C ASP A 167 18.30 -4.37 -17.99
N TYR A 168 17.19 -3.63 -17.91
CA TYR A 168 15.85 -4.20 -17.84
C TYR A 168 14.77 -3.26 -18.34
N LYS A 169 13.67 -3.83 -18.81
CA LYS A 169 12.49 -3.10 -19.28
C LYS A 169 11.20 -3.80 -18.88
N PHE A 170 10.17 -3.02 -18.59
CA PHE A 170 8.82 -3.56 -18.40
C PHE A 170 8.22 -3.95 -19.76
N ASN A 171 7.78 -5.19 -19.88
CA ASN A 171 7.34 -5.83 -21.12
C ASN A 171 5.89 -6.36 -21.05
N GLY A 172 5.10 -5.86 -20.09
CA GLY A 172 3.66 -6.05 -20.04
C GLY A 172 3.23 -7.43 -19.53
N ASP A 173 2.12 -7.91 -20.06
CA ASP A 173 1.46 -9.13 -19.59
C ASP A 173 2.33 -10.37 -19.84
N THR A 174 2.53 -11.15 -18.78
CA THR A 174 3.29 -12.40 -18.84
C THR A 174 2.66 -13.40 -19.83
N SER A 175 1.33 -13.38 -20.02
CA SER A 175 0.64 -14.32 -20.90
C SER A 175 1.10 -14.24 -22.37
N MET A 176 1.56 -13.06 -22.81
CA MET A 176 2.05 -12.81 -24.17
C MET A 176 3.38 -13.52 -24.47
N TRP A 177 4.07 -14.01 -23.45
CA TRP A 177 5.43 -14.55 -23.56
C TRP A 177 5.50 -16.07 -23.34
N LYS A 178 4.36 -16.75 -23.10
CA LYS A 178 4.31 -18.20 -22.85
C LYS A 178 4.96 -19.06 -23.93
N ASN A 179 4.84 -18.62 -25.19
CA ASN A 179 5.34 -19.33 -26.37
C ASN A 179 6.60 -18.66 -26.94
N ASP A 180 7.23 -17.75 -26.20
CA ASP A 180 8.47 -17.13 -26.63
C ASP A 180 9.60 -18.18 -26.60
N THR A 181 10.19 -18.43 -27.76
CA THR A 181 11.30 -19.39 -27.94
C THR A 181 12.65 -18.71 -28.00
N SER A 182 12.72 -17.40 -27.72
CA SER A 182 13.97 -16.66 -27.72
C SER A 182 14.76 -16.94 -26.44
N ASN A 183 16.08 -16.76 -26.50
CA ASN A 183 16.94 -16.81 -25.31
C ASN A 183 16.91 -15.49 -24.51
N SER A 184 15.76 -14.79 -24.50
CA SER A 184 15.59 -13.57 -23.70
C SER A 184 15.56 -13.93 -22.22
N THR A 185 16.18 -13.09 -21.38
CA THR A 185 16.00 -13.21 -19.93
C THR A 185 14.67 -12.61 -19.53
N PHE A 186 13.85 -13.37 -18.81
CA PHE A 186 12.57 -12.91 -18.26
C PHE A 186 12.65 -12.82 -16.75
N ILE A 187 12.05 -11.77 -16.19
CA ILE A 187 11.83 -11.62 -14.75
C ILE A 187 10.32 -11.50 -14.54
N GLU A 188 9.71 -12.59 -14.09
CA GLU A 188 8.28 -12.65 -13.81
C GLU A 188 7.99 -12.22 -12.36
N LEU A 189 7.19 -11.16 -12.21
CA LEU A 189 6.67 -10.69 -10.93
C LEU A 189 5.36 -11.41 -10.62
N VAL A 190 5.35 -12.22 -9.56
CA VAL A 190 4.23 -13.08 -9.17
C VAL A 190 3.69 -12.62 -7.82
N THR A 191 2.50 -12.01 -7.80
CA THR A 191 1.85 -11.59 -6.56
C THR A 191 0.84 -12.65 -6.09
N SER A 192 1.00 -13.17 -4.87
CA SER A 192 0.11 -14.24 -4.36
C SER A 192 -0.09 -14.13 -2.85
N PRO A 193 -1.31 -13.82 -2.35
CA PRO A 193 -2.50 -13.37 -3.06
C PRO A 193 -2.26 -12.12 -3.91
N ASN A 194 -2.92 -12.07 -5.07
CA ASN A 194 -2.74 -11.02 -6.05
C ASN A 194 -3.41 -9.70 -5.64
N ASN A 195 -2.88 -8.59 -6.16
CA ASN A 195 -3.47 -7.26 -6.08
C ASN A 195 -3.93 -6.89 -7.50
N PRO A 196 -5.25 -6.75 -7.75
CA PRO A 196 -6.29 -6.36 -6.79
C PRO A 196 -7.22 -7.49 -6.31
N ASP A 197 -7.28 -8.63 -7.00
CA ASP A 197 -8.37 -9.61 -6.88
C ASP A 197 -8.22 -10.59 -5.70
N GLY A 198 -7.03 -10.74 -5.11
CA GLY A 198 -6.76 -11.72 -4.06
C GLY A 198 -6.54 -13.14 -4.58
N ASP A 199 -6.39 -13.34 -5.89
CA ASP A 199 -6.15 -14.66 -6.46
C ASP A 199 -4.78 -15.22 -6.10
N MET A 200 -4.72 -16.52 -5.85
CA MET A 200 -3.46 -17.22 -5.60
C MET A 200 -2.73 -17.49 -6.91
N LYS A 201 -1.96 -16.51 -7.40
CA LYS A 201 -1.16 -16.65 -8.63
C LYS A 201 0.06 -17.54 -8.42
N LYS A 202 0.53 -18.10 -9.54
CA LYS A 202 1.77 -18.87 -9.69
C LYS A 202 2.52 -18.35 -10.89
N ALA A 203 3.83 -18.57 -10.93
CA ALA A 203 4.61 -18.32 -12.12
C ALA A 203 4.06 -19.10 -13.32
N ILE A 204 4.00 -18.44 -14.49
CA ILE A 204 3.51 -19.05 -15.73
C ILE A 204 4.61 -19.27 -16.78
N LEU A 205 5.72 -18.54 -16.69
CA LEU A 205 6.88 -18.77 -17.55
C LEU A 205 7.78 -19.86 -16.97
N GLN A 206 8.41 -20.61 -17.87
CA GLN A 206 9.32 -21.70 -17.51
C GLN A 206 10.55 -21.65 -18.41
N GLY A 207 11.68 -22.13 -17.91
CA GLY A 207 12.93 -22.23 -18.67
C GLY A 207 14.13 -21.65 -17.94
N GLN A 208 15.33 -21.95 -18.43
CA GLN A 208 16.59 -21.57 -17.78
C GLN A 208 16.82 -20.06 -17.70
N PHE A 209 16.24 -19.29 -18.63
CA PHE A 209 16.35 -17.83 -18.69
C PHE A 209 15.19 -17.10 -18.00
N VAL A 210 14.28 -17.84 -17.36
CA VAL A 210 13.18 -17.28 -16.58
C VAL A 210 13.60 -17.20 -15.12
N LYS A 211 13.42 -16.03 -14.52
CA LYS A 211 13.58 -15.77 -13.09
C LYS A 211 12.24 -15.29 -12.54
N THR A 212 11.96 -15.62 -11.29
CA THR A 212 10.69 -15.26 -10.64
C THR A 212 10.95 -14.48 -9.36
N ILE A 213 10.11 -13.48 -9.13
CA ILE A 213 10.06 -12.71 -7.89
C ILE A 213 8.66 -12.90 -7.34
N HIS A 214 8.53 -13.59 -6.21
CA HIS A 214 7.25 -13.81 -5.56
C HIS A 214 6.97 -12.72 -4.52
N ASP A 215 6.06 -11.80 -4.84
CA ASP A 215 5.55 -10.80 -3.91
C ASP A 215 4.42 -11.40 -3.07
N LEU A 216 4.75 -11.73 -1.83
CA LEU A 216 3.90 -12.40 -0.86
C LEU A 216 3.43 -11.44 0.23
N ALA A 217 3.31 -10.14 -0.09
CA ALA A 217 2.86 -9.12 0.84
C ALA A 217 1.56 -9.47 1.57
N TYR A 218 0.62 -10.14 0.89
CA TYR A 218 -0.69 -10.51 1.42
C TYR A 218 -0.78 -11.97 1.89
N TYR A 219 0.30 -12.76 1.84
CA TYR A 219 0.26 -14.19 2.18
C TYR A 219 0.27 -14.45 3.69
N TRP A 220 -0.76 -13.92 4.35
CA TRP A 220 -0.98 -13.98 5.79
C TRP A 220 -2.41 -14.39 6.10
N PRO A 221 -2.67 -15.02 7.28
CA PRO A 221 -4.01 -15.45 7.68
C PRO A 221 -5.07 -14.35 7.74
N HIS A 222 -4.65 -13.07 7.72
CA HIS A 222 -5.56 -11.92 7.61
C HIS A 222 -6.35 -11.94 6.31
N PHE A 223 -5.67 -12.28 5.21
CA PHE A 223 -6.17 -12.05 3.86
C PHE A 223 -6.38 -13.32 3.06
N THR A 224 -5.87 -14.48 3.52
CA THR A 224 -6.01 -15.72 2.76
C THR A 224 -5.81 -16.95 3.65
N PRO A 225 -6.43 -18.11 3.31
CA PRO A 225 -6.05 -19.41 3.84
C PRO A 225 -4.57 -19.73 3.57
N ILE A 226 -3.85 -20.18 4.60
CA ILE A 226 -2.49 -20.72 4.44
C ILE A 226 -2.61 -22.18 4.00
N THR A 227 -2.48 -22.42 2.70
CA THR A 227 -2.68 -23.76 2.10
C THR A 227 -1.41 -24.60 2.13
N ALA A 228 -0.25 -23.96 1.92
CA ALA A 228 1.07 -24.57 2.00
C ALA A 228 2.14 -23.49 2.28
N PRO A 229 3.28 -23.84 2.89
CA PRO A 229 4.39 -22.91 2.97
C PRO A 229 4.92 -22.62 1.55
N ALA A 230 5.11 -21.34 1.22
CA ALA A 230 5.76 -20.94 -0.03
C ALA A 230 7.25 -21.32 0.01
N ASP A 231 7.74 -21.93 -1.07
CA ASP A 231 9.13 -22.39 -1.20
C ASP A 231 9.77 -21.94 -2.51
N GLU A 232 9.71 -20.64 -2.77
CA GLU A 232 10.19 -20.05 -4.02
C GLU A 232 11.65 -19.58 -3.89
N ASP A 233 12.31 -19.34 -5.03
CA ASP A 233 13.72 -18.93 -5.06
C ASP A 233 13.94 -17.52 -4.50
N LEU A 234 12.99 -16.61 -4.71
CA LEU A 234 12.99 -15.24 -4.18
C LEU A 234 11.57 -14.85 -3.77
N MET A 235 11.36 -14.70 -2.47
CA MET A 235 10.09 -14.30 -1.87
C MET A 235 10.21 -12.97 -1.15
N ILE A 236 9.28 -12.04 -1.35
CA ILE A 236 9.26 -10.72 -0.71
C ILE A 236 8.04 -10.60 0.19
N PHE A 237 8.27 -10.10 1.40
CA PHE A 237 7.24 -9.81 2.40
C PHE A 237 7.38 -8.38 2.90
N THR A 238 6.31 -7.85 3.48
CA THR A 238 6.30 -6.50 4.05
C THR A 238 5.64 -6.46 5.42
N LEU A 239 6.21 -5.64 6.31
CA LEU A 239 5.60 -5.34 7.59
C LEU A 239 4.27 -4.62 7.44
N SER A 240 4.11 -3.83 6.36
CA SER A 240 2.92 -3.00 6.12
C SER A 240 1.65 -3.84 6.16
N LYS A 241 1.62 -4.96 5.44
CA LYS A 241 0.44 -5.82 5.32
C LYS A 241 0.36 -6.89 6.40
N LEU A 242 1.47 -7.23 7.06
CA LEU A 242 1.46 -8.10 8.24
C LEU A 242 0.90 -7.41 9.49
N THR A 243 1.39 -6.20 9.80
CA THR A 243 1.12 -5.56 11.10
C THR A 243 0.39 -4.22 10.99
N GLY A 244 0.11 -3.70 9.80
CA GLY A 244 -0.47 -2.37 9.66
C GLY A 244 0.56 -1.23 9.66
N HIS A 245 1.83 -1.50 9.99
CA HIS A 245 2.88 -0.50 10.13
C HIS A 245 3.46 -0.05 8.77
N ALA A 246 2.62 0.48 7.89
CA ALA A 246 3.01 0.94 6.56
C ALA A 246 4.04 2.07 6.60
N GLY A 247 3.92 3.00 7.55
CA GLY A 247 4.84 4.12 7.75
C GLY A 247 6.24 3.71 8.24
N SER A 248 6.41 2.52 8.82
CA SER A 248 7.75 2.05 9.26
C SER A 248 8.68 1.67 8.11
N ARG A 249 8.15 1.56 6.88
CA ARG A 249 8.91 1.24 5.66
C ARG A 249 9.85 0.05 5.86
N PHE A 250 9.31 -1.10 6.29
CA PHE A 250 10.10 -2.32 6.48
C PHE A 250 9.56 -3.48 5.66
N GLY A 251 10.43 -4.13 4.90
CA GLY A 251 10.16 -5.40 4.24
C GLY A 251 11.38 -6.29 4.31
N TRP A 252 11.19 -7.57 3.99
CA TRP A 252 12.28 -8.54 3.90
C TRP A 252 12.10 -9.44 2.69
N ALA A 253 13.23 -9.86 2.12
CA ALA A 253 13.25 -10.88 1.08
C ALA A 253 13.91 -12.16 1.63
N ILE A 254 13.34 -13.30 1.29
CA ILE A 254 13.88 -14.64 1.55
C ILE A 254 14.41 -15.17 0.22
N ILE A 255 15.70 -15.47 0.17
CA ILE A 255 16.44 -15.70 -1.08
C ILE A 255 17.20 -17.02 -0.96
N LYS A 256 17.04 -17.89 -1.97
CA LYS A 256 17.70 -19.19 -2.03
C LYS A 256 19.11 -19.10 -2.61
N ASP A 257 19.27 -18.38 -3.71
CA ASP A 257 20.54 -18.25 -4.42
C ASP A 257 21.46 -17.21 -3.74
N GLU A 258 22.65 -17.65 -3.31
CA GLU A 258 23.64 -16.80 -2.63
C GLU A 258 24.16 -15.66 -3.52
N ALA A 259 24.32 -15.90 -4.82
CA ALA A 259 24.79 -14.88 -5.76
C ALA A 259 23.74 -13.77 -5.95
N VAL A 260 22.45 -14.14 -6.02
CA VAL A 260 21.34 -13.17 -6.02
C VAL A 260 21.32 -12.40 -4.71
N TYR A 261 21.45 -13.10 -3.57
CA TYR A 261 21.54 -12.47 -2.24
C TYR A 261 22.67 -11.44 -2.16
N LYS A 262 23.88 -11.79 -2.63
CA LYS A 262 25.04 -10.88 -2.65
C LYS A 262 24.81 -9.67 -3.54
N ARG A 263 24.24 -9.83 -4.74
CA ARG A 263 23.92 -8.69 -5.62
C ARG A 263 22.84 -7.77 -5.02
N MET A 264 21.84 -8.34 -4.35
CA MET A 264 20.85 -7.53 -3.63
C MET A 264 21.46 -6.80 -2.43
N LEU A 265 22.38 -7.42 -1.68
CA LEU A 265 23.13 -6.72 -0.63
C LEU A 265 23.93 -5.54 -1.19
N THR A 266 24.66 -5.75 -2.30
CA THR A 266 25.38 -4.66 -2.98
C THR A 266 24.43 -3.53 -3.38
N TYR A 267 23.25 -3.84 -3.90
CA TYR A 267 22.24 -2.83 -4.17
C TYR A 267 21.84 -2.07 -2.89
N MET A 268 21.58 -2.77 -1.78
CA MET A 268 21.22 -2.14 -0.50
C MET A 268 22.33 -1.22 0.05
N ASP A 269 23.60 -1.60 -0.12
CA ASP A 269 24.75 -0.80 0.32
C ASP A 269 24.78 0.55 -0.40
N PHE A 270 24.53 0.55 -1.71
CA PHE A 270 24.61 1.76 -2.52
C PHE A 270 23.31 2.57 -2.59
N SER A 271 22.15 1.95 -2.38
CA SER A 271 20.88 2.66 -2.46
C SER A 271 20.54 3.43 -1.18
N THR A 272 20.70 2.80 -0.02
CA THR A 272 20.30 3.39 1.28
C THR A 272 21.24 3.07 2.44
N TYR A 273 22.31 2.30 2.20
CA TYR A 273 23.17 1.74 3.26
C TYR A 273 22.36 0.98 4.32
N GLY A 274 21.47 0.09 3.85
CA GLY A 274 20.59 -0.72 4.69
C GLY A 274 19.34 0.00 5.18
N VAL A 275 18.76 -0.47 6.30
CA VAL A 275 17.49 0.03 6.86
C VAL A 275 17.71 0.66 8.24
N SER A 276 17.02 1.76 8.55
CA SER A 276 17.08 2.46 9.85
C SER A 276 17.07 1.49 11.05
N ARG A 277 17.92 1.77 12.04
CA ARG A 277 18.07 0.95 13.24
C ARG A 277 16.84 1.06 14.15
N GLU A 278 16.23 2.24 14.19
CA GLU A 278 14.97 2.54 14.87
C GLU A 278 13.85 1.69 14.28
N THR A 279 13.73 1.62 12.95
CA THR A 279 12.78 0.75 12.28
C THR A 279 13.01 -0.70 12.66
N GLN A 280 14.23 -1.22 12.53
CA GLN A 280 14.53 -2.62 12.88
C GLN A 280 14.22 -2.94 14.35
N LEU A 281 14.52 -2.02 15.27
CA LEU A 281 14.19 -2.18 16.69
C LEU A 281 12.67 -2.22 16.92
N ARG A 282 11.92 -1.30 16.31
CA ARG A 282 10.46 -1.27 16.39
C ARG A 282 9.86 -2.54 15.82
N VAL A 283 10.31 -3.00 14.66
CA VAL A 283 9.85 -4.25 14.05
C VAL A 283 10.10 -5.43 14.99
N LEU A 284 11.29 -5.54 15.57
CA LEU A 284 11.61 -6.62 16.50
C LEU A 284 10.62 -6.67 17.67
N LYS A 285 10.27 -5.50 18.24
CA LYS A 285 9.28 -5.43 19.31
C LYS A 285 7.89 -5.86 18.85
N LEU A 286 7.44 -5.39 17.68
CA LEU A 286 6.14 -5.76 17.12
C LEU A 286 6.04 -7.26 16.83
N LEU A 287 7.08 -7.87 16.26
CA LEU A 287 7.10 -9.31 15.98
C LEU A 287 7.10 -10.14 17.27
N LYS A 288 7.74 -9.65 18.35
CA LYS A 288 7.65 -10.30 19.68
C LYS A 288 6.21 -10.30 20.22
N VAL A 289 5.45 -9.22 20.01
CA VAL A 289 4.03 -9.16 20.39
C VAL A 289 3.20 -10.09 19.51
N ALA A 290 3.44 -10.12 18.19
CA ALA A 290 2.74 -11.02 17.28
C ALA A 290 2.98 -12.51 17.61
N LEU A 291 4.16 -12.85 18.13
CA LEU A 291 4.54 -14.19 18.60
C LEU A 291 4.11 -14.49 20.04
N SER A 292 3.52 -13.53 20.77
CA SER A 292 3.17 -13.72 22.18
C SER A 292 2.02 -14.72 22.36
N GLY A 293 2.00 -15.39 23.52
CA GLY A 293 1.01 -16.43 23.81
C GLY A 293 1.12 -17.60 22.83
N ASN A 294 0.02 -17.91 22.14
CA ASN A 294 0.00 -18.93 21.09
C ASN A 294 0.36 -18.38 19.69
N GLY A 295 0.72 -17.10 19.57
CA GLY A 295 1.07 -16.47 18.30
C GLY A 295 -0.11 -16.21 17.36
N ARG A 296 -1.37 -16.27 17.84
CA ARG A 296 -2.56 -16.21 16.97
C ARG A 296 -3.37 -14.93 17.08
N ALA A 297 -3.29 -14.22 18.20
CA ALA A 297 -4.21 -13.12 18.53
C ALA A 297 -4.30 -12.03 17.45
N MET A 298 -3.17 -11.59 16.89
CA MET A 298 -3.14 -10.59 15.81
C MET A 298 -3.81 -11.10 14.52
N TYR A 299 -3.52 -12.36 14.18
CA TYR A 299 -4.06 -12.99 12.97
C TYR A 299 -5.57 -13.23 13.07
N GLU A 300 -6.04 -13.64 14.24
CA GLU A 300 -7.46 -13.83 14.53
C GLU A 300 -8.21 -12.50 14.55
N PHE A 301 -7.64 -11.45 15.16
CA PHE A 301 -8.18 -10.10 15.08
C PHE A 301 -8.31 -9.66 13.62
N GLY A 302 -7.23 -9.72 12.84
CA GLY A 302 -7.22 -9.28 11.45
C GLY A 302 -8.21 -10.07 10.59
N TYR A 303 -8.22 -11.41 10.72
CA TYR A 303 -9.16 -12.28 10.03
C TYR A 303 -10.62 -11.93 10.36
N ASN A 304 -10.96 -11.76 11.64
CA ASN A 304 -12.33 -11.47 12.05
C ASN A 304 -12.81 -10.11 11.55
N THR A 305 -11.94 -9.08 11.59
CA THR A 305 -12.24 -7.77 11.02
C THR A 305 -12.50 -7.86 9.52
N MET A 306 -11.60 -8.51 8.76
CA MET A 306 -11.79 -8.66 7.31
C MET A 306 -13.03 -9.49 6.98
N LYS A 307 -13.28 -10.59 7.69
CA LYS A 307 -14.47 -11.42 7.53
C LYS A 307 -15.76 -10.60 7.71
N ASN A 308 -15.82 -9.76 8.75
CA ASN A 308 -16.96 -8.89 9.01
C ASN A 308 -17.18 -7.89 7.88
N ARG A 309 -16.11 -7.20 7.45
CA ARG A 309 -16.16 -6.23 6.36
C ARG A 309 -16.67 -6.84 5.06
N TRP A 310 -16.10 -7.98 4.67
CA TRP A 310 -16.56 -8.73 3.51
C TRP A 310 -18.01 -9.19 3.63
N THR A 311 -18.44 -9.68 4.80
CA THR A 311 -19.83 -10.09 5.03
C THR A 311 -20.81 -8.92 4.82
N LYS A 312 -20.50 -7.75 5.40
CA LYS A 312 -21.30 -6.53 5.25
C LYS A 312 -21.35 -6.07 3.79
N LEU A 313 -20.19 -5.96 3.13
CA LEU A 313 -20.09 -5.50 1.74
C LEU A 313 -20.80 -6.45 0.76
N SER A 314 -20.52 -7.76 0.84
CA SER A 314 -21.16 -8.75 -0.01
C SER A 314 -22.68 -8.77 0.15
N LYS A 315 -23.20 -8.54 1.37
CA LYS A 315 -24.65 -8.42 1.60
C LYS A 315 -25.26 -7.23 0.85
N VAL A 316 -24.61 -6.07 0.83
CA VAL A 316 -25.09 -4.90 0.10
C VAL A 316 -25.01 -5.16 -1.40
N LEU A 317 -23.84 -5.60 -1.91
CA LEU A 317 -23.64 -5.83 -3.33
C LEU A 317 -24.51 -6.95 -3.89
N SER A 318 -24.92 -7.95 -3.08
CA SER A 318 -25.84 -9.01 -3.54
C SER A 318 -27.21 -8.51 -3.99
N GLN A 319 -27.58 -7.27 -3.66
CA GLN A 319 -28.83 -6.62 -4.06
C GLN A 319 -28.70 -5.88 -5.39
N SER A 320 -27.47 -5.68 -5.87
CA SER A 320 -27.17 -5.00 -7.13
C SER A 320 -27.12 -5.99 -8.30
N LYS A 321 -27.58 -5.54 -9.47
CA LYS A 321 -27.27 -6.19 -10.76
C LYS A 321 -26.10 -5.52 -11.47
N THR A 322 -25.86 -4.24 -11.17
CA THR A 322 -24.80 -3.43 -11.77
C THR A 322 -23.42 -3.76 -11.22
N PHE A 323 -23.32 -4.05 -9.93
CA PHE A 323 -22.04 -4.24 -9.25
C PHE A 323 -21.82 -5.69 -8.85
N SER A 324 -20.64 -6.21 -9.15
CA SER A 324 -20.18 -7.52 -8.69
C SER A 324 -18.75 -7.45 -8.16
N THR A 325 -18.32 -8.48 -7.46
CA THR A 325 -16.94 -8.62 -6.95
C THR A 325 -16.34 -9.93 -7.43
N GLN A 326 -15.03 -10.11 -7.21
CA GLN A 326 -14.34 -11.36 -7.48
C GLN A 326 -15.04 -12.57 -6.82
N LYS A 327 -14.70 -13.81 -7.21
CA LYS A 327 -15.24 -15.03 -6.60
C LYS A 327 -14.11 -15.94 -6.14
N LEU A 328 -13.75 -15.85 -4.86
CA LEU A 328 -12.74 -16.73 -4.26
C LEU A 328 -13.36 -18.03 -3.75
N LYS A 329 -12.65 -19.14 -3.96
CA LYS A 329 -13.10 -20.48 -3.55
C LYS A 329 -12.76 -20.74 -2.08
N PRO A 330 -13.63 -21.44 -1.31
CA PRO A 330 -13.28 -21.89 0.03
C PRO A 330 -12.07 -22.81 0.01
N GLN A 331 -11.16 -22.64 0.96
CA GLN A 331 -9.96 -23.47 1.09
C GLN A 331 -9.68 -23.81 2.56
N TYR A 332 -9.07 -24.96 2.78
CA TYR A 332 -8.55 -25.33 4.08
C TYR A 332 -7.34 -24.47 4.43
N CYS A 333 -7.32 -23.93 5.66
CA CYS A 333 -6.20 -23.16 6.17
C CYS A 333 -5.49 -23.97 7.26
N SER A 334 -4.25 -24.33 6.99
CA SER A 334 -3.38 -25.07 7.93
C SER A 334 -3.16 -24.29 9.23
N PHE A 335 -2.99 -22.97 9.14
CA PHE A 335 -2.83 -22.10 10.32
C PHE A 335 -4.06 -22.15 11.24
N SER A 336 -5.27 -22.01 10.70
CA SER A 336 -6.49 -22.04 11.52
C SER A 336 -7.03 -23.44 11.79
N GLN A 337 -6.50 -24.45 11.12
CA GLN A 337 -6.97 -25.84 11.13
C GLN A 337 -8.46 -25.98 10.78
N GLN A 338 -8.96 -25.08 9.93
CA GLN A 338 -10.36 -24.99 9.57
C GLN A 338 -10.47 -24.63 8.09
N ILE A 339 -11.54 -25.10 7.46
CA ILE A 339 -11.93 -24.56 6.17
C ILE A 339 -12.38 -23.12 6.44
N ARG A 340 -11.68 -22.17 5.82
CA ARG A 340 -12.14 -20.78 5.83
C ARG A 340 -13.24 -20.71 4.79
N THR A 341 -14.43 -21.14 5.22
CA THR A 341 -15.62 -21.07 4.40
C THR A 341 -16.28 -19.70 4.52
N PRO A 342 -17.06 -19.35 3.51
CA PRO A 342 -18.33 -18.69 3.75
C PRO A 342 -19.10 -19.37 4.88
N SER A 343 -19.63 -18.62 5.83
CA SER A 343 -20.53 -19.22 6.82
C SER A 343 -21.69 -19.97 6.11
N PRO A 344 -22.10 -21.17 6.54
CA PRO A 344 -23.24 -21.86 5.95
C PRO A 344 -24.50 -20.99 6.07
N GLY A 345 -25.22 -20.77 4.96
CA GLY A 345 -26.49 -20.03 4.94
C GLY A 345 -26.39 -18.53 4.61
N THR A 346 -25.21 -18.00 4.30
CA THR A 346 -25.05 -16.63 3.79
C THR A 346 -23.88 -16.61 2.80
N PHE A 347 -23.96 -15.76 1.76
CA PHE A 347 -23.05 -15.63 0.62
C PHE A 347 -21.57 -15.98 0.85
N PRO A 348 -20.85 -16.43 -0.21
CA PRO A 348 -19.46 -16.79 -0.08
C PRO A 348 -18.60 -15.72 0.60
N VAL A 349 -18.22 -15.87 1.89
CA VAL A 349 -17.35 -14.90 2.59
C VAL A 349 -15.94 -15.10 2.08
N GLN A 350 -15.63 -14.29 1.07
CA GLN A 350 -14.29 -14.06 0.55
C GLN A 350 -13.51 -13.26 1.57
N ILE A 351 -12.21 -13.48 1.63
CA ILE A 351 -11.33 -12.68 2.47
C ILE A 351 -10.14 -12.38 1.59
N SER A 352 -9.94 -11.10 1.32
CA SER A 352 -8.77 -10.52 0.67
C SER A 352 -8.65 -9.06 1.14
N ALA A 353 -7.53 -8.41 0.86
CA ALA A 353 -7.31 -7.02 1.27
C ALA A 353 -8.20 -6.01 0.51
N PHE A 354 -8.72 -6.39 -0.67
CA PHE A 354 -9.40 -5.48 -1.58
C PHE A 354 -10.61 -6.13 -2.25
N ALA A 355 -11.67 -5.35 -2.44
CA ALA A 355 -12.72 -5.72 -3.37
C ALA A 355 -12.36 -5.26 -4.78
N SER A 356 -12.25 -6.20 -5.72
CA SER A 356 -12.15 -5.91 -7.14
C SER A 356 -13.58 -5.78 -7.67
N LEU A 357 -14.14 -4.57 -7.55
CA LEU A 357 -15.49 -4.26 -7.99
C LEU A 357 -15.52 -4.24 -9.52
N LYS A 358 -16.51 -4.90 -10.10
CA LYS A 358 -16.80 -4.88 -11.53
C LYS A 358 -18.18 -4.26 -11.75
N CYS A 359 -18.25 -3.24 -12.60
CA CYS A 359 -19.49 -2.66 -13.10
C CYS A 359 -19.97 -3.40 -14.36
N ASP A 360 -21.28 -3.59 -14.50
CA ASP A 360 -21.89 -4.22 -15.68
C ASP A 360 -21.85 -3.29 -16.90
N THR A 361 -21.39 -3.83 -18.02
CA THR A 361 -21.19 -3.10 -19.29
C THR A 361 -22.46 -2.52 -19.89
N SER A 362 -23.63 -3.12 -19.60
CA SER A 362 -24.91 -2.65 -20.14
C SER A 362 -25.41 -1.35 -19.51
N VAL A 363 -24.80 -0.91 -18.40
CA VAL A 363 -25.22 0.26 -17.61
C VAL A 363 -24.24 1.44 -17.76
N LEU A 364 -23.09 1.23 -18.42
CA LEU A 364 -21.99 2.19 -18.36
C LEU A 364 -22.05 3.33 -19.38
N GLU A 365 -22.86 3.26 -20.45
CA GLU A 365 -23.02 4.34 -21.46
C GLU A 365 -21.67 5.04 -21.81
N ASP A 366 -20.64 4.26 -22.16
CA ASP A 366 -19.27 4.70 -22.46
C ASP A 366 -18.43 5.25 -21.28
N ARG A 367 -18.96 5.27 -20.05
CA ARG A 367 -18.25 5.65 -18.82
C ARG A 367 -17.41 4.53 -18.22
N SER A 368 -16.40 4.89 -17.46
CA SER A 368 -15.64 3.95 -16.64
C SER A 368 -16.38 3.62 -15.33
N CYS A 369 -16.09 2.43 -14.77
CA CYS A 369 -16.60 2.07 -13.44
C CYS A 369 -16.09 3.01 -12.35
N TYR A 370 -14.93 3.65 -12.56
CA TYR A 370 -14.39 4.66 -11.65
C TYR A 370 -15.23 5.94 -11.66
N GLU A 371 -15.59 6.45 -12.84
CA GLU A 371 -16.45 7.64 -12.97
C GLU A 371 -17.81 7.44 -12.26
N VAL A 372 -18.40 6.25 -12.38
CA VAL A 372 -19.66 5.92 -11.66
C VAL A 372 -19.50 5.98 -10.14
N LEU A 373 -18.35 5.55 -9.61
CA LEU A 373 -18.08 5.63 -8.17
C LEU A 373 -17.73 7.05 -7.72
N GLU A 374 -17.02 7.80 -8.56
CA GLU A 374 -16.66 9.19 -8.30
C GLU A 374 -17.91 10.08 -8.17
N GLU A 375 -18.90 9.89 -9.04
CA GLU A 375 -20.23 10.53 -8.94
C GLU A 375 -20.98 10.17 -7.64
N ALA A 376 -20.67 9.01 -7.06
CA ALA A 376 -21.18 8.56 -5.76
C ALA A 376 -20.31 9.00 -4.57
N ASN A 377 -19.35 9.90 -4.79
CA ASN A 377 -18.37 10.38 -3.82
C ASN A 377 -17.51 9.23 -3.21
N ILE A 378 -17.13 8.25 -4.02
CA ILE A 378 -16.21 7.17 -3.64
C ILE A 378 -15.00 7.20 -4.56
N THR A 379 -13.78 7.30 -4.00
CA THR A 379 -12.57 7.01 -4.77
C THR A 379 -12.20 5.54 -4.65
N GLY A 380 -11.65 4.99 -5.72
CA GLY A 380 -11.00 3.69 -5.75
C GLY A 380 -9.81 3.71 -6.71
N ARG A 381 -9.09 2.60 -6.82
CA ARG A 381 -8.01 2.51 -7.81
C ARG A 381 -8.57 1.95 -9.12
N GLU A 382 -8.49 2.73 -10.19
CA GLU A 382 -8.93 2.34 -11.54
C GLU A 382 -8.32 1.01 -12.00
N GLY A 383 -9.14 0.13 -12.60
CA GLY A 383 -8.73 -1.16 -13.14
C GLY A 383 -7.71 -1.07 -14.27
N SER A 384 -7.81 -0.01 -15.09
CA SER A 384 -6.89 0.32 -16.20
C SER A 384 -5.43 0.33 -15.76
N LEU A 385 -5.14 0.82 -14.55
CA LEU A 385 -3.80 0.88 -13.98
C LEU A 385 -3.21 -0.51 -13.71
N PHE A 386 -4.05 -1.52 -13.45
CA PHE A 386 -3.63 -2.91 -13.23
C PHE A 386 -3.48 -3.69 -14.54
N GLY A 387 -3.67 -3.04 -15.70
CA GLY A 387 -3.81 -3.68 -17.00
C GLY A 387 -5.17 -4.34 -17.24
N ALA A 388 -6.14 -4.16 -16.32
CA ALA A 388 -7.51 -4.61 -16.54
C ALA A 388 -8.29 -3.60 -17.42
N ASP A 389 -9.53 -3.90 -17.74
CA ASP A 389 -10.41 -2.97 -18.45
C ASP A 389 -10.99 -1.88 -17.52
N ASN A 390 -11.65 -0.88 -18.12
CA ASN A 390 -12.25 0.25 -17.41
C ASN A 390 -13.52 -0.13 -16.62
N HIS A 391 -13.95 -1.39 -16.64
CA HIS A 391 -15.11 -1.88 -15.91
C HIS A 391 -14.76 -2.29 -14.48
N HIS A 392 -13.48 -2.24 -14.09
CA HIS A 392 -13.02 -2.65 -12.77
C HIS A 392 -12.51 -1.48 -11.94
N VAL A 393 -12.76 -1.53 -10.63
CA VAL A 393 -12.16 -0.63 -9.62
C VAL A 393 -11.77 -1.45 -8.41
N ARG A 394 -10.57 -1.22 -7.89
CA ARG A 394 -10.14 -1.79 -6.61
C ARG A 394 -10.57 -0.88 -5.46
N LEU A 395 -11.37 -1.42 -4.55
CA LEU A 395 -11.76 -0.80 -3.29
C LEU A 395 -10.98 -1.37 -2.12
N SER A 396 -10.44 -0.49 -1.28
CA SER A 396 -9.68 -0.83 -0.08
C SER A 396 -10.58 -1.23 1.07
N LEU A 397 -10.31 -2.41 1.64
CA LEU A 397 -11.02 -2.92 2.81
C LEU A 397 -10.13 -2.97 4.05
N VAL A 398 -8.91 -2.43 3.96
CA VAL A 398 -7.89 -2.48 5.03
C VAL A 398 -7.72 -1.14 5.76
N ARG A 399 -8.50 -0.13 5.40
CA ARG A 399 -8.49 1.18 6.05
C ARG A 399 -9.16 1.19 7.43
N SER A 400 -9.39 2.34 8.06
CA SER A 400 -9.99 2.43 9.40
C SER A 400 -11.44 1.93 9.41
N GLU A 401 -12.05 1.73 10.58
CA GLU A 401 -13.48 1.36 10.64
C GLU A 401 -14.37 2.50 10.14
N ASP A 402 -14.01 3.76 10.43
CA ASP A 402 -14.68 4.94 9.87
C ASP A 402 -14.69 4.93 8.34
N ASP A 403 -13.52 4.70 7.73
CA ASP A 403 -13.38 4.64 6.27
C ASP A 403 -14.27 3.54 5.68
N PHE A 404 -14.31 2.37 6.33
CA PHE A 404 -15.13 1.25 5.87
C PHE A 404 -16.64 1.51 6.03
N ASP A 405 -17.06 2.09 7.15
CA ASP A 405 -18.47 2.39 7.39
C ASP A 405 -18.98 3.50 6.45
N LEU A 406 -18.14 4.50 6.13
CA LEU A 406 -18.44 5.51 5.11
C LEU A 406 -18.55 4.89 3.71
N LEU A 407 -17.62 4.00 3.34
CA LEU A 407 -17.68 3.26 2.07
C LEU A 407 -18.97 2.45 1.96
N LEU A 408 -19.29 1.69 3.00
CA LEU A 408 -20.49 0.86 3.03
C LEU A 408 -21.76 1.70 2.91
N ARG A 409 -21.80 2.87 3.56
CA ARG A 409 -22.91 3.82 3.47
C ARG A 409 -23.11 4.32 2.03
N GLN A 410 -22.05 4.73 1.35
CA GLN A 410 -22.15 5.22 -0.03
C GLN A 410 -22.52 4.12 -1.02
N ILE A 411 -21.91 2.93 -0.90
CA ILE A 411 -22.30 1.77 -1.73
C ILE A 411 -23.76 1.41 -1.51
N ASN A 412 -24.24 1.43 -0.26
CA ASN A 412 -25.64 1.14 0.03
C ASN A 412 -26.59 2.18 -0.60
N LYS A 413 -26.22 3.47 -0.58
CA LYS A 413 -26.97 4.53 -1.28
C LYS A 413 -27.01 4.25 -2.79
N LEU A 414 -25.87 3.92 -3.40
CA LEU A 414 -25.75 3.62 -4.83
C LEU A 414 -26.61 2.42 -5.25
N VAL A 415 -26.55 1.32 -4.48
CA VAL A 415 -27.37 0.12 -4.73
C VAL A 415 -28.86 0.35 -4.46
N SER A 416 -29.21 1.21 -3.50
CA SER A 416 -30.61 1.53 -3.20
C SER A 416 -31.27 2.34 -4.33
N VAL A 417 -30.55 3.28 -4.94
CA VAL A 417 -31.03 4.05 -6.11
C VAL A 417 -31.35 3.11 -7.28
N GLU A 418 -30.46 2.16 -7.58
CA GLU A 418 -30.70 1.12 -8.59
C GLU A 418 -32.01 0.34 -8.34
N SER A 419 -32.34 0.11 -7.07
CA SER A 419 -33.56 -0.61 -6.68
C SER A 419 -34.83 0.24 -6.82
N HIS A 420 -34.73 1.57 -6.70
CA HIS A 420 -35.85 2.50 -6.82
C HIS A 420 -36.18 2.82 -8.29
N ASP A 421 -35.19 3.01 -9.14
CA ASP A 421 -35.41 3.16 -10.59
C ASP A 421 -36.14 1.94 -11.19
N LYS A 422 -35.85 0.74 -10.68
CA LYS A 422 -36.61 -0.48 -11.01
C LYS A 422 -38.08 -0.40 -10.61
N ARG A 423 -38.39 0.10 -9.41
CA ARG A 423 -39.79 0.21 -8.95
C ARG A 423 -40.54 1.26 -9.76
N VAL A 424 -39.93 2.40 -10.06
CA VAL A 424 -40.55 3.44 -10.89
C VAL A 424 -40.78 2.94 -12.32
N ALA A 425 -39.80 2.28 -12.95
CA ALA A 425 -39.94 1.70 -14.28
C ALA A 425 -40.97 0.57 -14.35
N THR A 426 -41.08 -0.28 -13.32
CA THR A 426 -42.09 -1.35 -13.29
C THR A 426 -43.49 -0.79 -13.05
N THR A 427 -43.60 0.30 -12.27
CA THR A 427 -44.89 0.97 -11.99
C THR A 427 -45.40 1.75 -13.20
N SER A 428 -44.51 2.36 -14.00
CA SER A 428 -44.89 3.06 -15.24
C SER A 428 -45.33 2.10 -16.35
N THR A 429 -44.82 0.87 -16.39
CA THR A 429 -45.29 -0.17 -17.33
C THR A 429 -46.62 -0.84 -16.91
N GLY A 430 -47.13 -0.57 -15.70
CA GLY A 430 -48.37 -1.16 -15.17
C GLY A 430 -49.64 -0.32 -15.38
N LEU A 431 -49.53 0.89 -15.92
CA LEU A 431 -50.67 1.80 -16.20
C LEU A 431 -50.71 2.14 -17.69
N GLY A 432 -51.15 1.17 -18.49
CA GLY A 432 -51.28 1.35 -19.93
C GLY A 432 -52.42 0.53 -20.52
N GLN A 433 -53.68 0.90 -20.21
CA GLN A 433 -54.81 0.60 -21.07
C GLN A 433 -55.86 1.72 -21.06
N ASN A 434 -56.20 2.14 -22.29
CA ASN A 434 -57.43 2.79 -22.77
C ASN A 434 -57.74 4.21 -22.28
N TYR A 435 -57.57 5.19 -23.17
CA TYR A 435 -58.69 5.92 -23.81
C TYR A 435 -58.13 6.73 -24.99
N GLY A 436 -58.70 6.55 -26.19
CA GLY A 436 -58.43 7.40 -27.34
C GLY A 436 -59.42 8.56 -27.41
N SER A 437 -58.96 9.75 -27.79
CA SER A 437 -59.61 10.60 -28.80
C SER A 437 -58.76 11.86 -29.12
N THR A 438 -58.74 12.19 -30.41
CA THR A 438 -58.67 13.52 -31.06
C THR A 438 -57.41 14.39 -30.96
N VAL A 439 -56.93 14.79 -32.15
CA VAL A 439 -55.84 15.72 -32.44
C VAL A 439 -56.26 17.17 -32.21
N MET A 440 -55.44 17.98 -31.54
CA MET A 440 -55.35 19.42 -31.73
C MET A 440 -53.95 19.92 -31.32
N GLU A 441 -53.22 20.53 -32.26
CA GLU A 441 -51.95 21.22 -32.00
C GLU A 441 -52.14 22.38 -31.03
N CYS A 442 -51.22 22.53 -30.07
CA CYS A 442 -50.89 23.81 -29.45
C CYS A 442 -49.43 23.79 -28.97
N CYS A 443 -48.62 24.69 -29.53
CA CYS A 443 -47.34 25.11 -28.97
C CYS A 443 -47.52 25.65 -27.55
N GLY A 444 -46.59 25.35 -26.63
CA GLY A 444 -46.52 26.04 -25.34
C GLY A 444 -45.54 25.41 -24.35
N ASN A 445 -44.39 26.05 -24.16
CA ASN A 445 -43.57 25.93 -22.96
C ASN A 445 -44.39 26.31 -21.72
N ILE A 446 -44.32 25.55 -20.62
CA ILE A 446 -44.47 26.07 -19.24
C ILE A 446 -43.87 25.06 -18.25
N SER A 447 -43.06 25.60 -17.32
CA SER A 447 -42.52 24.93 -16.14
C SER A 447 -43.60 24.62 -15.11
N LEU A 448 -43.47 23.55 -14.32
CA LEU A 448 -44.18 23.46 -13.04
C LEU A 448 -43.26 23.09 -11.87
N ASN A 449 -43.22 24.02 -10.92
CA ASN A 449 -42.81 23.90 -9.53
C ASN A 449 -43.62 22.82 -8.81
N LEU A 450 -43.01 22.09 -7.88
CA LEU A 450 -43.70 21.37 -6.81
C LEU A 450 -43.19 21.87 -5.45
N ARG A 451 -44.06 22.62 -4.77
CA ARG A 451 -44.00 22.96 -3.34
C ARG A 451 -44.24 21.68 -2.52
N MET A 452 -43.45 21.47 -1.48
CA MET A 452 -43.82 20.64 -0.33
C MET A 452 -44.45 21.54 0.75
N GLU A 453 -45.65 21.18 1.19
CA GLU A 453 -46.26 21.65 2.44
C GLU A 453 -45.58 20.96 3.63
N LEU A 454 -45.13 21.75 4.60
CA LEU A 454 -44.65 21.30 5.90
C LEU A 454 -45.63 21.80 6.96
N GLU A 455 -46.25 20.85 7.66
CA GLU A 455 -47.06 21.12 8.85
C GLU A 455 -46.15 21.53 10.02
N THR A 456 -46.60 22.57 10.70
CA THR A 456 -45.96 23.28 11.81
C THR A 456 -46.03 22.53 13.14
N LEU A 457 -44.92 22.57 13.90
CA LEU A 457 -44.97 22.67 15.36
C LEU A 457 -44.05 23.81 15.83
N ASN A 458 -44.65 24.66 16.64
CA ASN A 458 -44.27 26.00 17.08
C ASN A 458 -43.45 25.92 18.38
N TYR A 459 -42.44 26.79 18.59
CA TYR A 459 -42.22 27.52 19.86
C TYR A 459 -41.07 28.56 19.76
N ASN A 460 -41.48 29.84 19.86
CA ASN A 460 -40.87 31.06 20.43
C ASN A 460 -39.38 31.43 20.24
N GLY A 461 -39.16 32.64 19.67
CA GLY A 461 -38.18 33.58 20.22
C GLY A 461 -37.46 34.54 19.25
N LEU A 462 -38.00 35.76 19.11
CA LEU A 462 -37.34 37.05 18.79
C LEU A 462 -36.68 37.27 17.41
N TYR A 463 -37.36 38.12 16.61
CA TYR A 463 -36.87 38.76 15.38
C TYR A 463 -35.96 39.97 15.66
N THR A 464 -34.96 40.16 14.80
CA THR A 464 -34.53 41.50 14.36
C THR A 464 -34.32 41.46 12.84
N ILE A 465 -34.95 42.41 12.15
CA ILE A 465 -35.08 42.48 10.69
C ILE A 465 -33.96 43.34 10.11
N THR A 466 -33.22 42.82 9.12
CA THR A 466 -32.56 43.64 8.09
C THR A 466 -32.72 42.99 6.72
N LYS A 467 -33.29 43.77 5.79
CA LYS A 467 -33.59 43.44 4.38
C LYS A 467 -32.31 43.22 3.57
N ASN A 468 -32.33 42.28 2.62
CA ASN A 468 -31.44 42.27 1.46
C ASN A 468 -32.25 42.08 0.16
N MET A 469 -31.96 42.96 -0.80
CA MET A 469 -32.43 43.01 -2.19
C MET A 469 -31.56 42.07 -3.04
N CYS A 470 -32.17 41.32 -3.97
CA CYS A 470 -31.47 40.54 -4.99
C CYS A 470 -31.47 41.25 -6.35
N PHE A 471 -30.32 41.26 -7.03
CA PHE A 471 -30.19 41.52 -8.47
C PHE A 471 -29.62 40.27 -9.16
N TYR A 472 -30.20 39.91 -10.31
CA TYR A 472 -29.76 38.84 -11.21
C TYR A 472 -28.93 39.40 -12.37
N TYR A 473 -27.91 38.66 -12.82
CA TYR A 473 -27.32 38.82 -14.15
C TYR A 473 -26.90 37.46 -14.75
N LYS A 474 -27.20 37.28 -16.04
CA LYS A 474 -26.66 36.29 -16.99
C LYS A 474 -26.06 37.05 -18.18
N PRO A 475 -25.08 36.47 -18.90
CA PRO A 475 -25.12 36.61 -20.36
C PRO A 475 -24.81 35.31 -21.13
N CYS A 476 -25.38 35.24 -22.34
CA CYS A 476 -25.19 34.23 -23.39
C CYS A 476 -24.08 34.67 -24.38
N ILE A 477 -23.38 33.73 -25.05
CA ILE A 477 -22.77 33.94 -26.39
C ILE A 477 -22.82 32.65 -27.25
N TYR A 478 -22.99 32.90 -28.56
CA TYR A 478 -23.23 32.11 -29.79
C TYR A 478 -22.25 31.00 -30.23
N SER A 479 -22.74 30.15 -31.15
CA SER A 479 -22.00 29.18 -31.98
C SER A 479 -21.52 29.75 -33.33
N SER A 480 -20.46 29.16 -33.91
CA SER A 480 -20.41 28.81 -35.36
C SER A 480 -19.30 27.79 -35.66
N ALA A 481 -19.45 27.08 -36.78
CA ALA A 481 -18.87 25.78 -37.11
C ALA A 481 -17.74 25.79 -38.17
N SER A 482 -16.99 24.68 -38.18
CA SER A 482 -16.32 23.99 -39.30
C SER A 482 -15.10 24.62 -40.01
N GLN A 483 -14.01 23.82 -40.12
CA GLN A 483 -13.34 23.34 -41.36
C GLN A 483 -11.86 22.98 -41.12
N THR A 484 -11.49 21.71 -41.31
CA THR A 484 -10.19 21.25 -41.85
C THR A 484 -10.22 21.39 -43.39
N PRO A 485 -9.12 21.30 -44.20
CA PRO A 485 -7.83 20.61 -43.97
C PRO A 485 -6.57 21.34 -44.57
N PHE A 486 -5.36 20.80 -44.38
CA PHE A 486 -4.34 20.50 -45.43
C PHE A 486 -2.92 20.28 -44.88
N THR A 487 -2.21 19.45 -45.64
CA THR A 487 -0.85 18.88 -45.53
C THR A 487 0.27 19.88 -45.82
N ALA A 488 1.51 19.61 -45.33
CA ALA A 488 2.73 19.48 -46.15
C ALA A 488 4.04 19.41 -45.32
N ASN A 489 4.92 18.54 -45.81
CA ASN A 489 6.34 18.34 -45.48
C ASN A 489 7.20 19.61 -45.51
N SER A 490 8.29 19.64 -44.74
CA SER A 490 9.66 19.64 -45.32
C SER A 490 10.76 19.66 -44.26
N SER A 491 11.84 18.97 -44.63
CA SER A 491 13.15 18.87 -44.01
C SER A 491 13.97 20.18 -44.17
N VAL A 492 15.03 20.35 -43.36
CA VAL A 492 16.44 20.58 -43.77
C VAL A 492 17.32 21.09 -42.59
N ARG A 493 18.24 20.21 -42.18
CA ARG A 493 19.67 20.37 -41.85
C ARG A 493 20.33 21.77 -42.01
N THR A 494 21.08 22.27 -41.02
CA THR A 494 22.58 22.35 -40.99
C THR A 494 23.21 23.29 -39.92
N THR A 495 24.11 22.72 -39.11
CA THR A 495 25.48 23.16 -38.67
C THR A 495 25.79 24.52 -38.01
N LYS A 496 26.50 24.46 -36.86
CA LYS A 496 27.86 25.02 -36.55
C LYS A 496 28.26 24.61 -35.11
N ARG A 497 29.11 23.61 -34.87
CA ARG A 497 30.59 23.61 -34.69
C ARG A 497 31.19 24.78 -33.90
N PHE A 498 31.72 24.47 -32.71
CA PHE A 498 32.99 24.99 -32.20
C PHE A 498 33.91 23.80 -31.87
N ARG A 499 35.20 23.96 -32.15
CA ARG A 499 36.21 22.89 -32.17
C ARG A 499 37.48 23.43 -31.53
N ARG A 500 38.13 22.63 -30.66
CA ARG A 500 39.57 22.29 -30.56
C ARG A 500 40.14 22.37 -29.12
N PRO A 501 41.28 21.68 -28.81
CA PRO A 501 41.99 20.64 -29.58
C PRO A 501 42.32 19.34 -28.81
N TYR A 502 42.75 18.36 -29.59
CA TYR A 502 43.27 17.02 -29.27
C TYR A 502 44.77 17.01 -28.92
N ALA A 503 45.22 15.99 -28.18
CA ALA A 503 46.49 15.24 -28.32
C ALA A 503 46.44 13.91 -27.51
N PRO A 504 47.21 12.84 -27.86
CA PRO A 504 46.61 11.51 -28.16
C PRO A 504 47.21 10.33 -27.33
N PRO A 505 47.24 9.04 -27.75
CA PRO A 505 46.58 7.95 -27.01
C PRO A 505 47.48 6.77 -26.56
N GLY A 506 46.96 5.94 -25.66
CA GLY A 506 47.47 4.61 -25.32
C GLY A 506 46.82 4.15 -24.01
N GLY A 507 46.44 2.91 -23.76
CA GLY A 507 46.41 1.64 -24.46
C GLY A 507 45.65 0.68 -23.52
N PHE A 508 45.06 -0.38 -24.07
CA PHE A 508 44.15 -1.34 -23.43
C PHE A 508 44.66 -1.97 -22.10
N GLY A 509 43.73 -2.25 -21.17
CA GLY A 509 43.92 -3.16 -20.03
C GLY A 509 42.71 -3.23 -19.07
N ASP A 510 42.17 -4.44 -18.85
CA ASP A 510 40.96 -4.81 -18.09
C ASP A 510 40.89 -4.34 -16.61
N PRO A 511 39.68 -4.02 -16.07
CA PRO A 511 39.49 -3.71 -14.66
C PRO A 511 39.08 -4.95 -13.84
N VAL A 512 39.96 -5.94 -13.69
CA VAL A 512 39.76 -7.08 -12.76
C VAL A 512 41.05 -7.40 -12.00
N GLU A 513 41.72 -6.39 -11.41
CA GLU A 513 42.86 -6.66 -10.51
C GLU A 513 43.15 -5.51 -9.51
N ALA A 514 42.16 -4.66 -9.18
CA ALA A 514 42.38 -3.54 -8.24
C ALA A 514 41.80 -3.74 -6.83
N SER A 515 41.02 -4.80 -6.59
CA SER A 515 40.29 -5.01 -5.32
C SER A 515 40.72 -6.27 -4.54
N ARG A 516 41.78 -6.97 -4.97
CA ARG A 516 42.33 -8.15 -4.26
C ARG A 516 43.56 -7.89 -3.38
N LYS A 517 44.05 -6.65 -3.28
CA LYS A 517 45.33 -6.35 -2.60
C LYS A 517 45.24 -5.57 -1.27
N LEU A 518 44.08 -5.55 -0.62
CA LEU A 518 43.90 -4.86 0.69
C LEU A 518 43.37 -5.76 1.82
N ARG A 519 43.42 -7.08 1.67
CA ARG A 519 43.10 -8.04 2.75
C ARG A 519 44.06 -9.23 2.74
N ARG A 520 45.35 -8.97 2.91
CA ARG A 520 46.37 -9.93 3.35
C ARG A 520 47.60 -9.11 3.69
N ASP A 521 47.67 -8.68 4.95
CA ASP A 521 48.91 -8.49 5.71
C ASP A 521 48.57 -7.84 7.06
N ARG A 522 48.28 -8.71 8.03
CA ARG A 522 48.51 -8.44 9.46
C ARG A 522 48.69 -9.78 10.14
N ARG A 523 49.93 -10.26 10.14
CA ARG A 523 50.46 -11.08 11.22
C ARG A 523 51.98 -10.92 11.26
N ASP A 524 52.43 -10.68 12.49
CA ASP A 524 53.76 -10.94 13.05
C ASP A 524 54.80 -9.80 13.23
N HIS A 525 55.29 -9.77 14.48
CA HIS A 525 56.53 -9.22 15.06
C HIS A 525 56.59 -7.72 15.44
N THR A 526 56.54 -7.28 16.72
CA THR A 526 57.41 -7.39 17.94
C THR A 526 58.44 -6.25 18.14
N ALA A 527 58.29 -5.55 19.29
CA ALA A 527 59.26 -4.75 20.11
C ALA A 527 59.87 -3.43 19.52
N ILE A 528 59.56 -2.20 20.02
CA ILE A 528 59.97 -1.46 21.27
C ILE A 528 61.43 -0.92 21.23
N PRO A 529 61.81 0.28 21.77
CA PRO A 529 61.12 1.57 22.00
C PRO A 529 61.96 2.81 21.55
N TRP A 530 61.42 4.04 21.62
CA TRP A 530 62.09 5.19 22.28
C TRP A 530 61.03 6.25 22.66
N LEU A 531 61.09 6.67 23.93
CA LEU A 531 60.30 7.71 24.58
C LEU A 531 60.75 9.11 24.16
N ILE A 532 59.80 10.04 23.99
CA ILE A 532 59.87 11.39 24.57
C ILE A 532 58.49 11.74 25.15
N ARG A 533 58.47 12.04 26.45
CA ARG A 533 57.36 12.54 27.26
C ARG A 533 57.25 14.06 27.10
N VAL A 534 56.05 14.60 26.95
CA VAL A 534 55.66 15.91 27.51
C VAL A 534 54.29 15.73 28.15
N SER A 535 54.23 15.95 29.46
CA SER A 535 53.03 15.91 30.29
C SER A 535 52.39 17.28 30.38
N LEU A 536 51.06 17.35 30.40
CA LEU A 536 50.29 18.40 31.07
C LEU A 536 49.00 17.77 31.65
N GLU A 537 48.89 17.81 32.97
CA GLU A 537 47.73 17.39 33.78
C GLU A 537 46.65 18.48 33.78
N PHE A 538 45.38 18.07 33.91
CA PHE A 538 44.36 18.88 34.58
C PHE A 538 43.38 17.99 35.37
N VAL A 539 43.11 18.44 36.59
CA VAL A 539 42.43 17.76 37.72
C VAL A 539 40.90 17.97 37.66
N PRO A 540 40.06 17.00 38.09
CA PRO A 540 38.63 17.23 38.33
C PRO A 540 38.32 17.51 39.81
N THR A 541 37.57 18.59 40.07
CA THR A 541 37.01 18.92 41.40
C THR A 541 35.64 18.28 41.63
N SER A 542 35.48 17.75 42.85
CA SER A 542 34.33 17.09 43.44
C SER A 542 33.16 18.01 43.81
N ALA A 543 31.92 17.50 43.72
CA ALA A 543 30.81 17.90 44.60
C ALA A 543 29.98 16.67 44.99
N LYS A 544 29.85 16.45 46.30
CA LYS A 544 29.10 15.36 46.95
C LYS A 544 27.62 15.73 47.04
N PHE A 545 26.71 14.77 46.85
CA PHE A 545 25.41 14.77 47.51
C PHE A 545 25.09 13.37 48.03
N GLN A 546 24.72 13.32 49.31
CA GLN A 546 24.43 12.12 50.10
C GLN A 546 23.12 11.45 49.68
N VAL A 547 23.16 10.13 49.69
CA VAL A 547 22.01 9.22 49.66
C VAL A 547 21.37 9.19 51.04
N ALA A 548 20.07 9.45 51.12
CA ALA A 548 19.24 9.15 52.29
C ALA A 548 18.36 7.94 51.95
N LEU A 549 18.60 6.84 52.68
CA LEU A 549 17.75 5.66 52.76
C LEU A 549 16.60 5.95 53.74
N TYR A 550 15.36 5.68 53.32
CA TYR A 550 14.29 5.34 54.26
C TYR A 550 13.54 4.11 53.76
N SER A 551 13.65 3.04 54.54
CA SER A 551 12.80 1.86 54.54
C SER A 551 11.74 2.07 55.61
N ILE A 552 10.46 1.91 55.28
CA ILE A 552 9.43 1.53 56.26
C ILE A 552 8.49 0.55 55.57
N ALA A 553 8.49 -0.69 56.08
CA ALA A 553 7.41 -1.65 55.90
C ALA A 553 6.50 -1.59 57.13
N LYS A 554 5.19 -1.44 56.90
CA LYS A 554 4.12 -2.15 57.60
C LYS A 554 2.84 -2.09 56.79
#